data_AF-A0A929YGH8-F1
#
_entry.id   AF-A0A929YGH8-F1
#
_cell.length_a   1.000
_cell.length_b   1.000
_cell.length_c   1.000
_cell.angle_alpha   90.00
_cell.angle_beta   90.00
_cell.angle_gamma   90.00
#
_symmetry.space_group_name_H-M   'P 1'
#
loop_
_entity.id
_entity.type
_entity.pdbx_description
1 polymer ?
#
loop_
_entity_poly.entity_id
_entity_poly.type
_entity_poly.pdbx_seq_one_letter_code
_entity_poly.pdbx_strand_id
1 'polypeptide(L)'
;MNHNLAPNGLEKAGEQEVSDNYLKLMQALKGVEFLGEKKMKAEAEQVEAVSDFDLEGILGHKEKLVSDTEKEHSQEYLIRERHEIICDRDHIENQRVDVVENLENQTLEYRFKLREPLAEISELGQKLRTESREKDGVAELQSGTSVRLGEITYRDLETKREFRLCDALVFERNGVKVSLADATARELGDGVISRKRNTSNLVRAAIGLVQMEVPKAMDDMAAQQIMDEIFRQDLGVEDALGEVSETAERDYKIARYKWQYKLDELSPDQIGRAEKLTRKEVFPGYSTFVESGKHDEYLAKYGKDVRAVHMLNSMSVDSVYQVLTTGLMSTTERFSRGVVKNGISSVLDIDSGGADNVFTRIMNAEQRSKIQNHTVVLKPEIFDRTDWYAYNVDSYGSTNEAHFAGRLAPEEIFQRTMGDLKHYSADNEQMFRTGVGVDYIEAIEVDELDRDE
;
A
#
# COMPACT_ATOMS: atom_id res chain seq x y z
N MET A 1 46.70 -28.99 2.60
CA MET A 1 47.77 -29.32 1.63
C MET A 1 47.19 -29.09 0.24
N ASN A 2 48.00 -28.61 -0.71
CA ASN A 2 47.54 -28.44 -2.10
C ASN A 2 47.48 -29.78 -2.83
N HIS A 3 46.62 -29.84 -3.86
CA HIS A 3 46.82 -30.42 -5.20
C HIS A 3 45.46 -30.88 -5.78
N ASN A 4 45.16 -30.76 -7.07
CA ASN A 4 45.72 -29.96 -8.18
C ASN A 4 44.74 -30.13 -9.36
N LEU A 5 44.14 -29.08 -9.93
CA LEU A 5 43.67 -29.08 -11.33
C LEU A 5 43.60 -27.65 -11.89
N ALA A 6 44.31 -27.43 -12.99
CA ALA A 6 44.30 -26.24 -13.84
C ALA A 6 45.16 -26.54 -15.10
N PRO A 7 45.00 -25.83 -16.23
CA PRO A 7 43.84 -25.08 -16.72
C PRO A 7 43.50 -25.47 -18.19
N ASN A 8 42.87 -24.55 -18.93
CA ASN A 8 42.75 -24.46 -20.40
C ASN A 8 41.69 -25.33 -21.10
N GLY A 9 40.55 -24.70 -21.37
CA GLY A 9 39.61 -25.03 -22.46
C GLY A 9 39.10 -23.72 -23.09
N LEU A 10 39.82 -23.21 -24.08
CA LEU A 10 39.50 -21.93 -24.74
C LEU A 10 38.41 -22.15 -25.82
N GLU A 11 37.14 -21.98 -25.46
CA GLU A 11 36.06 -21.86 -26.43
C GLU A 11 35.24 -20.59 -26.21
N LYS A 12 35.36 -19.68 -27.19
CA LYS A 12 34.43 -18.61 -27.57
C LYS A 12 33.99 -17.63 -26.45
N ALA A 13 34.37 -16.37 -26.64
CA ALA A 13 33.48 -15.28 -26.23
C ALA A 13 32.18 -15.42 -27.05
N GLY A 14 31.14 -15.99 -26.44
CA GLY A 14 29.78 -15.73 -26.86
C GLY A 14 29.44 -14.29 -26.51
N GLU A 15 28.62 -13.64 -27.33
CA GLU A 15 27.97 -12.40 -26.93
C GLU A 15 27.09 -12.74 -25.74
N GLN A 16 27.45 -12.22 -24.56
CA GLN A 16 26.63 -12.38 -23.37
C GLN A 16 25.37 -11.54 -23.60
N GLU A 17 24.25 -12.22 -23.93
CA GLU A 17 22.95 -11.56 -24.11
C GLU A 17 22.68 -10.69 -22.88
N VAL A 18 22.71 -9.37 -23.12
CA VAL A 18 22.45 -8.39 -22.08
C VAL A 18 20.95 -8.49 -21.80
N SER A 19 20.61 -9.14 -20.68
CA SER A 19 19.23 -9.35 -20.23
C SER A 19 18.40 -8.10 -20.48
N ASP A 20 17.21 -8.25 -21.06
CA ASP A 20 16.33 -7.11 -21.33
C ASP A 20 16.11 -6.28 -20.06
N ASN A 21 15.99 -6.92 -18.89
CA ASN A 21 15.86 -6.26 -17.59
C ASN A 21 17.06 -5.37 -17.24
N TYR A 22 18.27 -5.68 -17.71
CA TYR A 22 19.45 -4.80 -17.56
C TYR A 22 19.37 -3.61 -18.52
N LEU A 23 18.99 -3.80 -19.79
CA LEU A 23 18.82 -2.69 -20.74
C LEU A 23 17.69 -1.75 -20.28
N LYS A 24 16.60 -2.32 -19.76
CA LYS A 24 15.46 -1.64 -19.15
C LYS A 24 15.85 -0.92 -17.85
N LEU A 25 16.66 -1.53 -16.98
CA LEU A 25 17.24 -0.85 -15.82
C LEU A 25 18.12 0.35 -16.23
N MET A 26 19.00 0.18 -17.21
CA MET A 26 19.81 1.27 -17.77
C MET A 26 18.99 2.36 -18.47
N GLN A 27 17.71 2.10 -18.77
CA GLN A 27 16.75 3.10 -19.24
C GLN A 27 16.01 3.79 -18.06
N ALA A 28 15.56 3.06 -17.04
CA ALA A 28 14.94 3.63 -15.84
C ALA A 28 15.92 4.46 -14.99
N LEU A 29 17.22 4.13 -15.03
CA LEU A 29 18.27 4.90 -14.37
C LEU A 29 18.56 6.27 -15.03
N LYS A 30 17.94 6.60 -16.18
CA LYS A 30 18.09 7.91 -16.86
C LYS A 30 17.36 9.03 -16.09
N GLY A 31 17.95 9.47 -14.99
CA GLY A 31 17.41 10.53 -14.12
C GLY A 31 17.64 10.28 -12.63
N VAL A 32 18.11 9.09 -12.24
CA VAL A 32 18.47 8.75 -10.87
C VAL A 32 19.90 9.24 -10.60
N GLU A 33 20.08 10.15 -9.62
CA GLU A 33 21.41 10.58 -9.21
C GLU A 33 22.11 9.49 -8.36
N PHE A 34 23.01 8.74 -8.99
CA PHE A 34 24.06 8.02 -8.25
C PHE A 34 25.01 9.05 -7.61
N LEU A 35 24.98 9.17 -6.28
CA LEU A 35 25.63 10.26 -5.55
C LEU A 35 27.16 10.14 -5.44
N GLY A 36 27.84 10.34 -6.58
CA GLY A 36 29.17 10.97 -6.64
C GLY A 36 29.04 12.42 -7.09
N GLU A 37 29.58 13.40 -6.34
CA GLU A 37 29.23 14.82 -6.51
C GLU A 37 29.45 15.40 -7.93
N LYS A 38 28.39 15.98 -8.53
CA LYS A 38 28.34 17.43 -8.87
C LYS A 38 26.95 17.95 -9.29
N LYS A 39 26.73 19.25 -9.05
CA LYS A 39 25.43 19.96 -9.04
C LYS A 39 25.13 20.70 -10.36
N MET A 40 23.84 20.85 -10.74
CA MET A 40 23.13 22.17 -10.76
C MET A 40 21.69 22.19 -11.38
N LYS A 41 20.69 22.48 -10.52
CA LYS A 41 19.66 23.56 -10.56
C LYS A 41 18.64 23.73 -11.73
N ALA A 42 17.38 24.02 -11.32
CA ALA A 42 16.39 24.99 -11.88
C ALA A 42 15.52 24.62 -13.11
N GLU A 43 14.30 25.14 -13.35
CA GLU A 43 13.16 25.80 -12.62
C GLU A 43 12.10 26.21 -13.72
N ALA A 44 10.76 26.26 -13.61
CA ALA A 44 9.71 25.80 -12.66
C ALA A 44 8.26 25.96 -13.29
N GLU A 45 7.20 25.47 -12.60
CA GLU A 45 5.72 25.73 -12.77
C GLU A 45 4.90 25.31 -14.03
N GLN A 46 3.74 24.64 -13.83
CA GLN A 46 2.38 25.27 -13.89
C GLN A 46 1.25 24.33 -13.40
N VAL A 47 0.02 24.86 -13.28
CA VAL A 47 -1.16 24.22 -12.65
C VAL A 47 -2.36 24.23 -13.62
N GLU A 48 -3.17 23.18 -13.62
CA GLU A 48 -4.55 23.22 -14.10
C GLU A 48 -5.44 22.32 -13.22
N ALA A 49 -6.75 22.56 -13.24
CA ALA A 49 -7.72 21.90 -12.37
C ALA A 49 -8.77 21.13 -13.19
N VAL A 50 -9.19 19.96 -12.70
CA VAL A 50 -10.26 19.16 -13.28
C VAL A 50 -11.26 18.81 -12.19
N SER A 51 -12.52 19.13 -12.43
CA SER A 51 -13.67 18.65 -11.68
C SER A 51 -14.62 17.99 -12.66
N ASP A 52 -14.94 16.72 -12.42
CA ASP A 52 -16.25 16.08 -12.63
C ASP A 52 -16.09 14.61 -12.17
N PHE A 53 -17.10 14.05 -11.49
CA PHE A 53 -17.08 12.62 -11.15
C PHE A 53 -17.55 11.81 -12.34
N ASP A 54 -16.59 11.22 -13.05
CA ASP A 54 -16.84 10.56 -14.34
C ASP A 54 -16.28 9.13 -14.38
N LEU A 55 -17.17 8.17 -14.65
CA LEU A 55 -16.81 6.76 -14.88
C LEU A 55 -16.20 6.55 -16.27
N GLU A 56 -16.53 7.37 -17.28
CA GLU A 56 -15.83 7.35 -18.57
C GLU A 56 -14.37 7.80 -18.39
N GLY A 57 -14.09 8.75 -17.50
CA GLY A 57 -12.74 9.21 -17.15
C GLY A 57 -11.78 8.13 -16.65
N ILE A 58 -12.29 7.12 -15.93
CA ILE A 58 -11.50 5.93 -15.52
C ILE A 58 -11.09 5.08 -16.74
N LEU A 59 -11.87 5.11 -17.82
CA LEU A 59 -11.57 4.41 -19.08
C LEU A 59 -10.79 5.30 -20.08
N GLY A 60 -10.96 6.62 -20.01
CA GLY A 60 -10.35 7.62 -20.89
C GLY A 60 -8.83 7.79 -20.72
N HIS A 61 -8.26 7.36 -19.60
CA HIS A 61 -6.82 7.45 -19.33
C HIS A 61 -5.95 6.48 -20.16
N LYS A 62 -6.53 5.67 -21.06
CA LYS A 62 -5.84 4.58 -21.79
C LYS A 62 -4.81 5.01 -22.86
N GLU A 63 -4.72 6.29 -23.24
CA GLU A 63 -3.80 6.75 -24.30
C GLU A 63 -2.61 7.59 -23.80
N LYS A 64 -1.67 6.94 -23.11
CA LYS A 64 -0.23 7.30 -23.15
C LYS A 64 0.62 6.06 -23.41
N LEU A 65 0.60 5.58 -24.66
CA LEU A 65 1.37 4.42 -25.08
C LEU A 65 2.89 4.70 -25.06
N VAL A 66 3.61 4.00 -24.16
CA VAL A 66 4.68 3.11 -24.63
C VAL A 66 3.98 2.00 -25.43
N SER A 67 4.53 1.60 -26.58
CA SER A 67 3.78 0.76 -27.52
C SER A 67 3.43 -0.60 -26.92
N ASP A 68 2.22 -1.11 -27.20
CA ASP A 68 1.80 -2.39 -26.62
C ASP A 68 2.70 -3.56 -27.07
N THR A 69 3.31 -3.45 -28.25
CA THR A 69 4.34 -4.37 -28.75
C THR A 69 5.62 -4.37 -27.91
N GLU A 70 5.99 -3.27 -27.26
CA GLU A 70 7.11 -3.22 -26.28
C GLU A 70 6.70 -3.80 -24.92
N LYS A 71 5.42 -3.73 -24.55
CA LYS A 71 4.88 -4.38 -23.34
C LYS A 71 4.84 -5.90 -23.51
N GLU A 72 4.25 -6.40 -24.59
CA GLU A 72 4.03 -7.84 -24.85
C GLU A 72 5.32 -8.69 -24.77
N HIS A 73 6.47 -8.09 -25.09
CA HIS A 73 7.75 -8.80 -25.15
C HIS A 73 8.48 -9.00 -23.82
N SER A 74 8.00 -8.47 -22.69
CA SER A 74 8.69 -8.59 -21.39
C SER A 74 7.74 -8.71 -20.21
N GLN A 75 8.17 -9.34 -19.11
CA GLN A 75 7.34 -9.61 -17.92
C GLN A 75 6.85 -8.37 -17.13
N GLU A 76 7.05 -7.16 -17.65
CA GLU A 76 6.68 -5.88 -17.02
C GLU A 76 5.17 -5.70 -16.84
N TYR A 77 4.34 -6.33 -17.69
CA TYR A 77 2.87 -6.24 -17.64
C TYR A 77 2.22 -7.09 -16.52
N LEU A 78 3.00 -7.77 -15.67
CA LEU A 78 2.48 -8.69 -14.65
C LEU A 78 1.89 -8.00 -13.40
N ILE A 79 1.68 -6.68 -13.43
CA ILE A 79 1.10 -5.89 -12.34
C ILE A 79 -0.22 -5.30 -12.83
N ARG A 80 -1.33 -5.64 -12.17
CA ARG A 80 -2.66 -5.09 -12.49
C ARG A 80 -2.68 -3.58 -12.29
N GLU A 81 -3.31 -2.85 -13.21
CA GLU A 81 -3.61 -1.44 -13.01
C GLU A 81 -4.59 -1.24 -11.85
N ARG A 82 -4.44 -0.13 -11.13
CA ARG A 82 -5.31 0.27 -10.02
C ARG A 82 -5.69 1.72 -10.15
N HIS A 83 -6.98 1.97 -10.00
CA HIS A 83 -7.59 3.30 -9.92
C HIS A 83 -8.16 3.53 -8.50
N GLU A 84 -8.54 4.76 -8.21
CA GLU A 84 -9.11 5.16 -6.92
C GLU A 84 -10.40 5.94 -7.15
N ILE A 85 -11.46 5.55 -6.42
CA ILE A 85 -12.69 6.31 -6.28
C ILE A 85 -12.67 6.93 -4.88
N ILE A 86 -12.89 8.25 -4.82
CA ILE A 86 -13.03 9.01 -3.58
C ILE A 86 -14.50 9.34 -3.37
N CYS A 87 -15.05 8.96 -2.21
CA CYS A 87 -16.49 8.99 -1.95
C CYS A 87 -16.83 9.55 -0.55
N ASP A 88 -17.96 10.25 -0.42
CA ASP A 88 -18.37 10.92 0.82
C ASP A 88 -18.96 9.97 1.86
N ARG A 89 -18.12 9.09 2.42
CA ARG A 89 -18.50 8.19 3.50
C ARG A 89 -17.47 8.20 4.62
N ASP A 90 -17.88 8.69 5.78
CA ASP A 90 -17.16 8.41 7.03
C ASP A 90 -17.21 6.93 7.44
N HIS A 91 -18.03 6.12 6.76
CA HIS A 91 -18.08 4.65 6.90
C HIS A 91 -16.91 3.92 6.21
N ILE A 92 -16.21 4.56 5.26
CA ILE A 92 -15.10 3.94 4.51
C ILE A 92 -13.75 4.48 5.01
N GLU A 93 -12.79 3.58 5.22
CA GLU A 93 -11.44 3.95 5.63
C GLU A 93 -10.78 4.79 4.54
N ASN A 94 -10.26 5.96 4.92
CA ASN A 94 -9.62 6.91 4.01
C ASN A 94 -10.52 7.49 2.89
N GLN A 95 -11.85 7.34 2.97
CA GLN A 95 -12.81 7.74 1.91
C GLN A 95 -12.51 7.09 0.54
N ARG A 96 -11.89 5.90 0.53
CA ARG A 96 -11.27 5.31 -0.66
C ARG A 96 -11.87 3.95 -1.03
N VAL A 97 -12.22 3.80 -2.31
CA VAL A 97 -12.41 2.50 -2.95
C VAL A 97 -11.30 2.30 -3.99
N ASP A 98 -10.54 1.23 -3.85
CA ASP A 98 -9.51 0.80 -4.77
C ASP A 98 -10.15 -0.04 -5.89
N VAL A 99 -9.93 0.31 -7.17
CA VAL A 99 -10.45 -0.47 -8.30
C VAL A 99 -9.29 -1.11 -9.04
N VAL A 100 -9.17 -2.44 -8.95
CA VAL A 100 -8.06 -3.20 -9.58
C VAL A 100 -8.57 -4.00 -10.78
N GLU A 101 -7.90 -3.90 -11.91
CA GLU A 101 -8.35 -4.55 -13.15
C GLU A 101 -7.95 -6.04 -13.21
N ASN A 102 -8.92 -6.96 -13.29
CA ASN A 102 -8.68 -8.39 -13.42
C ASN A 102 -8.93 -8.85 -14.88
N LEU A 103 -7.86 -8.86 -15.68
CA LEU A 103 -7.87 -9.28 -17.08
C LEU A 103 -8.13 -10.79 -17.28
N GLU A 104 -7.76 -11.65 -16.33
CA GLU A 104 -8.00 -13.11 -16.44
C GLU A 104 -9.50 -13.44 -16.32
N ASN A 105 -10.19 -12.81 -15.36
CA ASN A 105 -11.61 -13.07 -15.10
C ASN A 105 -12.57 -12.13 -15.86
N GLN A 106 -12.02 -11.12 -16.57
CA GLN A 106 -12.80 -10.02 -17.17
C GLN A 106 -13.69 -9.29 -16.14
N THR A 107 -13.13 -9.01 -14.95
CA THR A 107 -13.79 -8.25 -13.88
C THR A 107 -13.02 -6.98 -13.51
N LEU A 108 -13.73 -6.01 -12.94
CA LEU A 108 -13.17 -4.95 -12.09
C LEU A 108 -13.35 -5.38 -10.63
N GLU A 109 -12.30 -5.22 -9.83
CA GLU A 109 -12.26 -5.67 -8.45
C GLU A 109 -12.20 -4.44 -7.52
N TYR A 110 -13.36 -4.05 -6.99
CA TYR A 110 -13.53 -2.93 -6.07
C TYR A 110 -13.23 -3.40 -4.65
N ARG A 111 -12.16 -2.87 -4.04
CA ARG A 111 -11.71 -3.21 -2.69
C ARG A 111 -11.75 -1.97 -1.80
N PHE A 112 -12.28 -2.10 -0.60
CA PHE A 112 -12.31 -1.03 0.39
C PHE A 112 -12.38 -1.59 1.80
N LYS A 113 -12.28 -0.71 2.80
CA LYS A 113 -12.43 -1.09 4.21
C LYS A 113 -13.54 -0.30 4.88
N LEU A 114 -14.48 -0.99 5.52
CA LEU A 114 -15.44 -0.39 6.43
C LEU A 114 -14.74 0.00 7.74
N ARG A 115 -14.93 1.25 8.20
CA ARG A 115 -14.37 1.73 9.48
C ARG A 115 -15.01 1.04 10.68
N GLU A 116 -16.30 0.76 10.56
CA GLU A 116 -17.05 -0.09 11.48
C GLU A 116 -17.44 -1.38 10.73
N PRO A 117 -16.68 -2.47 10.87
CA PRO A 117 -17.01 -3.74 10.25
C PRO A 117 -18.33 -4.28 10.82
N LEU A 118 -19.18 -4.88 9.97
CA LEU A 118 -20.41 -5.53 10.41
C LEU A 118 -20.10 -6.61 11.47
N ALA A 119 -20.51 -6.35 12.71
CA ALA A 119 -20.18 -7.22 13.85
C ALA A 119 -20.65 -8.68 13.65
N GLU A 120 -21.77 -8.86 12.93
CA GLU A 120 -22.34 -10.17 12.63
C GLU A 120 -21.51 -11.04 11.68
N ILE A 121 -20.56 -10.49 10.91
CA ILE A 121 -19.71 -11.32 10.01
C ILE A 121 -19.02 -12.44 10.77
N SER A 122 -18.49 -12.13 11.97
CA SER A 122 -17.77 -13.11 12.80
C SER A 122 -18.71 -14.18 13.36
N GLU A 123 -19.94 -13.79 13.75
CA GLU A 123 -20.94 -14.69 14.31
C GLU A 123 -21.54 -15.61 13.23
N LEU A 124 -21.89 -15.06 12.06
CA LEU A 124 -22.38 -15.80 10.90
C LEU A 124 -21.31 -16.74 10.34
N GLY A 125 -20.05 -16.29 10.25
CA GLY A 125 -18.91 -17.14 9.87
C GLY A 125 -18.67 -18.29 10.85
N GLN A 126 -18.71 -18.02 12.17
CA GLN A 126 -18.59 -19.06 13.18
C GLN A 126 -19.77 -20.05 13.13
N LYS A 127 -21.00 -19.56 12.93
CA LYS A 127 -22.20 -20.38 12.76
C LYS A 127 -22.04 -21.33 11.57
N LEU A 128 -21.75 -20.82 10.38
CA LEU A 128 -21.54 -21.62 9.16
C LEU A 128 -20.46 -22.69 9.34
N ARG A 129 -19.29 -22.34 9.89
CA ARG A 129 -18.20 -23.31 10.16
C ARG A 129 -18.56 -24.39 11.19
N THR A 130 -19.56 -24.13 12.04
CA THR A 130 -20.02 -25.07 13.08
C THR A 130 -21.14 -25.98 12.55
N GLU A 131 -22.11 -25.41 11.84
CA GLU A 131 -23.32 -26.10 11.38
C GLU A 131 -23.13 -26.86 10.04
N SER A 132 -22.21 -26.41 9.18
CA SER A 132 -22.19 -26.81 7.75
C SER A 132 -20.90 -27.50 7.29
N ARG A 133 -20.32 -28.33 8.16
CA ARG A 133 -19.01 -29.00 7.95
C ARG A 133 -18.85 -29.90 6.71
N GLU A 134 -19.93 -30.22 5.99
CA GLU A 134 -19.90 -31.08 4.80
C GLU A 134 -20.45 -30.41 3.52
N LYS A 135 -20.42 -29.07 3.47
CA LYS A 135 -20.86 -28.15 2.38
C LYS A 135 -22.33 -27.70 2.46
N ASP A 136 -22.66 -26.77 1.56
CA ASP A 136 -23.98 -26.17 1.30
C ASP A 136 -24.62 -25.44 2.49
N GLY A 137 -23.77 -24.94 3.40
CA GLY A 137 -24.15 -23.99 4.44
C GLY A 137 -24.52 -22.62 3.89
N VAL A 138 -25.75 -22.20 4.18
CA VAL A 138 -26.27 -20.86 3.90
C VAL A 138 -26.69 -20.20 5.21
N ALA A 139 -26.29 -18.94 5.39
CA ALA A 139 -26.82 -18.05 6.40
C ALA A 139 -27.35 -16.78 5.71
N GLU A 140 -27.94 -15.86 6.46
CA GLU A 140 -28.54 -14.63 5.93
C GLU A 140 -27.98 -13.44 6.69
N LEU A 141 -27.67 -12.35 5.97
CA LEU A 141 -27.43 -11.03 6.54
C LEU A 141 -28.74 -10.42 7.08
N GLN A 142 -28.68 -9.33 7.84
CA GLN A 142 -29.90 -8.59 8.27
C GLN A 142 -30.84 -8.18 7.13
N SER A 143 -30.35 -8.04 5.89
CA SER A 143 -31.14 -7.79 4.69
C SER A 143 -31.98 -8.98 4.20
N GLY A 144 -31.71 -10.19 4.69
CA GLY A 144 -32.19 -11.45 4.12
C GLY A 144 -31.31 -11.98 2.97
N THR A 145 -30.23 -11.30 2.61
CA THR A 145 -29.30 -11.77 1.56
C THR A 145 -28.55 -13.02 2.01
N SER A 146 -28.71 -14.09 1.24
CA SER A 146 -28.09 -15.39 1.50
C SER A 146 -26.58 -15.36 1.27
N VAL A 147 -25.81 -15.61 2.33
CA VAL A 147 -24.34 -15.73 2.35
C VAL A 147 -23.90 -17.18 2.55
N ARG A 148 -22.78 -17.54 1.92
CA ARG A 148 -22.08 -18.82 2.10
C ARG A 148 -20.63 -18.59 2.53
N LEU A 149 -20.00 -19.59 3.13
CA LEU A 149 -18.58 -19.53 3.44
C LEU A 149 -17.74 -19.53 2.14
N GLY A 150 -16.69 -18.71 2.14
CA GLY A 150 -15.66 -18.64 1.11
C GLY A 150 -14.35 -18.12 1.70
N GLU A 151 -13.49 -17.55 0.85
CA GLU A 151 -12.16 -17.06 1.22
C GLU A 151 -11.77 -15.86 0.36
N ILE A 152 -10.88 -15.00 0.89
CA ILE A 152 -10.20 -13.97 0.10
C ILE A 152 -8.77 -14.46 -0.17
N THR A 153 -8.45 -14.60 -1.46
CA THR A 153 -7.15 -15.09 -1.95
C THR A 153 -6.53 -14.07 -2.89
N TYR A 154 -5.22 -13.84 -2.74
CA TYR A 154 -4.41 -13.11 -3.71
C TYR A 154 -3.72 -14.10 -4.63
N ARG A 155 -3.82 -13.90 -5.94
CA ARG A 155 -3.16 -14.75 -6.96
C ARG A 155 -1.98 -14.03 -7.59
N ASP A 156 -0.83 -14.70 -7.59
CA ASP A 156 0.39 -14.27 -8.27
C ASP A 156 0.24 -14.39 -9.79
N LEU A 157 0.43 -13.30 -10.53
CA LEU A 157 0.26 -13.32 -11.99
C LEU A 157 1.41 -14.02 -12.73
N GLU A 158 2.61 -14.09 -12.13
CA GLU A 158 3.76 -14.80 -12.69
C GLU A 158 3.64 -16.32 -12.47
N THR A 159 3.59 -16.75 -11.20
CA THR A 159 3.69 -18.16 -10.79
C THR A 159 2.34 -18.87 -10.64
N LYS A 160 1.22 -18.13 -10.76
CA LYS A 160 -0.16 -18.59 -10.52
C LYS A 160 -0.39 -19.20 -9.13
N ARG A 161 0.50 -18.92 -8.17
CA ARG A 161 0.36 -19.31 -6.76
C ARG A 161 -0.68 -18.44 -6.07
N GLU A 162 -1.31 -18.98 -5.04
CA GLU A 162 -2.35 -18.29 -4.29
C GLU A 162 -1.96 -18.16 -2.82
N PHE A 163 -2.28 -16.99 -2.24
CA PHE A 163 -2.12 -16.68 -0.82
C PHE A 163 -3.51 -16.41 -0.24
N ARG A 164 -4.01 -17.32 0.61
CA ARG A 164 -5.25 -17.13 1.37
C ARG A 164 -5.01 -16.13 2.50
N LEU A 165 -5.69 -14.99 2.45
CA LEU A 165 -5.63 -13.96 3.48
C LEU A 165 -6.42 -14.39 4.72
N CYS A 166 -7.69 -14.73 4.51
CA CYS A 166 -8.66 -15.08 5.54
C CYS A 166 -9.87 -15.81 4.91
N ASP A 167 -10.74 -16.33 5.76
CA ASP A 167 -12.11 -16.72 5.36
C ASP A 167 -12.92 -15.48 4.95
N ALA A 168 -14.05 -15.70 4.27
CA ALA A 168 -15.02 -14.66 3.96
C ALA A 168 -16.45 -15.18 3.97
N LEU A 169 -17.41 -14.28 4.17
CA LEU A 169 -18.80 -14.49 3.78
C LEU A 169 -18.97 -14.00 2.35
N VAL A 170 -19.44 -14.88 1.46
CA VAL A 170 -19.57 -14.61 0.03
C VAL A 170 -21.04 -14.67 -0.38
N PHE A 171 -21.48 -13.68 -1.14
CA PHE A 171 -22.78 -13.66 -1.82
C PHE A 171 -22.64 -13.13 -3.25
N GLU A 172 -23.71 -13.20 -4.03
CA GLU A 172 -23.78 -12.69 -5.39
C GLU A 172 -25.14 -12.03 -5.61
N ARG A 173 -25.16 -10.82 -6.15
CA ARG A 173 -26.36 -10.03 -6.40
C ARG A 173 -26.28 -9.44 -7.80
N ASN A 174 -27.24 -9.81 -8.66
CA ASN A 174 -27.33 -9.35 -10.05
C ASN A 174 -26.03 -9.51 -10.88
N GLY A 175 -25.21 -10.52 -10.58
CA GLY A 175 -23.92 -10.79 -11.23
C GLY A 175 -22.70 -10.07 -10.61
N VAL A 176 -22.90 -9.21 -9.61
CA VAL A 176 -21.82 -8.70 -8.76
C VAL A 176 -21.58 -9.68 -7.61
N LYS A 177 -20.38 -10.24 -7.53
CA LYS A 177 -19.96 -11.13 -6.43
C LYS A 177 -19.34 -10.28 -5.32
N VAL A 178 -19.77 -10.48 -4.08
CA VAL A 178 -19.29 -9.75 -2.91
C VAL A 178 -18.65 -10.71 -1.92
N SER A 179 -17.48 -10.36 -1.40
CA SER A 179 -16.76 -11.11 -0.37
C SER A 179 -16.47 -10.21 0.83
N LEU A 180 -17.02 -10.55 2.00
CA LEU A 180 -16.84 -9.84 3.26
C LEU A 180 -15.82 -10.57 4.13
N ALA A 181 -14.70 -9.93 4.46
CA ALA A 181 -13.60 -10.60 5.16
C ALA A 181 -13.93 -10.97 6.61
N ASP A 182 -13.76 -12.25 6.96
CA ASP A 182 -13.80 -12.71 8.35
C ASP A 182 -12.37 -12.72 8.93
N ALA A 183 -11.99 -11.58 9.49
CA ALA A 183 -10.68 -11.40 10.12
C ALA A 183 -10.43 -12.29 11.35
N THR A 184 -11.41 -13.05 11.85
CA THR A 184 -11.22 -14.03 12.94
C THR A 184 -10.59 -15.32 12.46
N ALA A 185 -10.69 -15.64 11.16
CA ALA A 185 -10.44 -16.97 10.64
C ALA A 185 -9.41 -17.00 9.50
N ARG A 186 -8.35 -17.78 9.73
CA ARG A 186 -7.44 -18.31 8.73
C ARG A 186 -7.27 -19.80 9.05
N GLU A 187 -7.77 -20.66 8.16
CA GLU A 187 -8.16 -22.01 8.54
C GLU A 187 -7.01 -23.03 8.70
N LEU A 188 -7.10 -23.80 9.78
CA LEU A 188 -6.57 -25.17 10.02
C LEU A 188 -5.42 -25.69 9.12
N GLY A 189 -4.23 -25.10 9.22
CA GLY A 189 -3.00 -25.66 8.64
C GLY A 189 -1.74 -24.91 9.06
N ASP A 190 -1.23 -25.18 10.26
CA ASP A 190 -0.01 -24.64 10.92
C ASP A 190 0.17 -23.11 11.03
N GLY A 191 -0.49 -22.30 10.20
CA GLY A 191 -0.38 -20.85 10.09
C GLY A 191 -1.10 -20.04 11.18
N VAL A 192 -0.85 -20.37 12.45
CA VAL A 192 -1.36 -19.66 13.64
C VAL A 192 -1.24 -18.14 13.47
N ILE A 193 -2.32 -17.40 13.72
CA ILE A 193 -2.31 -15.92 13.70
C ILE A 193 -1.28 -15.42 14.70
N SER A 194 -0.27 -14.70 14.20
CA SER A 194 0.84 -14.22 15.01
C SER A 194 0.34 -13.23 16.05
N ARG A 195 0.70 -13.49 17.31
CA ARG A 195 0.42 -12.60 18.45
C ARG A 195 1.50 -11.54 18.65
N LYS A 196 2.56 -11.54 17.82
CA LYS A 196 3.64 -10.55 17.90
C LYS A 196 3.06 -9.17 17.52
N ARG A 197 2.96 -8.27 18.50
CA ARG A 197 2.27 -6.96 18.38
C ARG A 197 0.79 -7.04 17.99
N ASN A 198 0.12 -8.17 18.25
CA ASN A 198 -1.31 -8.39 17.96
C ASN A 198 -1.96 -9.17 19.12
N THR A 199 -2.52 -8.47 20.09
CA THR A 199 -3.28 -9.10 21.20
C THR A 199 -4.66 -9.60 20.76
N SER A 200 -5.20 -9.05 19.66
CA SER A 200 -6.55 -9.35 19.17
C SER A 200 -6.70 -10.74 18.53
N ASN A 201 -5.61 -11.40 18.13
CA ASN A 201 -5.65 -12.70 17.43
C ASN A 201 -6.52 -12.66 16.15
N LEU A 202 -6.55 -11.51 15.48
CA LEU A 202 -7.22 -11.29 14.19
C LEU A 202 -6.18 -11.14 13.08
N VAL A 203 -6.55 -11.48 11.84
CA VAL A 203 -5.82 -11.09 10.62
C VAL A 203 -6.05 -9.59 10.40
N ARG A 204 -5.25 -8.73 11.03
CA ARG A 204 -5.59 -7.29 11.14
C ARG A 204 -5.63 -6.55 9.80
N ALA A 205 -4.85 -6.97 8.80
CA ALA A 205 -4.95 -6.44 7.44
C ALA A 205 -6.28 -6.79 6.73
N ALA A 206 -7.06 -7.75 7.24
CA ALA A 206 -8.37 -8.12 6.71
C ALA A 206 -9.56 -7.45 7.43
N ILE A 207 -9.33 -6.70 8.52
CA ILE A 207 -10.42 -6.05 9.28
C ILE A 207 -11.14 -5.04 8.38
N GLY A 208 -12.46 -5.18 8.30
CA GLY A 208 -13.34 -4.32 7.51
C GLY A 208 -13.25 -4.50 5.99
N LEU A 209 -12.38 -5.39 5.49
CA LEU A 209 -12.14 -5.56 4.06
C LEU A 209 -13.38 -6.13 3.34
N VAL A 210 -13.81 -5.42 2.31
CA VAL A 210 -14.82 -5.85 1.36
C VAL A 210 -14.20 -5.88 -0.04
N GLN A 211 -14.53 -6.93 -0.80
CA GLN A 211 -14.14 -7.11 -2.20
C GLN A 211 -15.41 -7.35 -3.02
N MET A 212 -15.69 -6.48 -3.99
CA MET A 212 -16.73 -6.68 -5.01
C MET A 212 -16.07 -6.96 -6.37
N GLU A 213 -16.46 -8.06 -7.00
CA GLU A 213 -16.07 -8.40 -8.37
C GLU A 213 -17.24 -8.10 -9.30
N VAL A 214 -17.06 -7.07 -10.14
CA VAL A 214 -18.04 -6.59 -11.13
C VAL A 214 -17.61 -7.05 -12.53
N PRO A 215 -18.46 -7.71 -13.34
CA PRO A 215 -18.13 -8.08 -14.71
C PRO A 215 -17.90 -6.85 -15.61
N LYS A 216 -16.82 -6.81 -16.39
CA LYS A 216 -16.52 -5.72 -17.36
C LYS A 216 -17.52 -5.59 -18.52
N ALA A 217 -18.38 -6.59 -18.69
CA ALA A 217 -19.47 -6.57 -19.66
C ALA A 217 -20.82 -6.10 -19.06
N MET A 218 -20.81 -5.69 -17.78
CA MET A 218 -21.91 -4.97 -17.15
C MET A 218 -21.89 -3.51 -17.60
N ASP A 219 -23.06 -2.92 -17.79
CA ASP A 219 -23.23 -1.49 -18.04
C ASP A 219 -22.88 -0.69 -16.77
N ASP A 220 -22.15 0.41 -16.89
CA ASP A 220 -21.62 1.14 -15.72
C ASP A 220 -22.72 1.74 -14.83
N MET A 221 -23.82 2.22 -15.42
CA MET A 221 -24.98 2.71 -14.67
C MET A 221 -25.70 1.58 -13.93
N ALA A 222 -25.80 0.39 -14.55
CA ALA A 222 -26.32 -0.80 -13.90
C ALA A 222 -25.39 -1.29 -12.77
N ALA A 223 -24.07 -1.28 -13.00
CA ALA A 223 -23.08 -1.65 -11.99
C ALA A 223 -23.14 -0.73 -10.77
N GLN A 224 -23.20 0.59 -10.98
CA GLN A 224 -23.37 1.58 -9.91
C GLN A 224 -24.67 1.32 -9.13
N GLN A 225 -25.81 1.16 -9.80
CA GLN A 225 -27.09 0.90 -9.13
C GLN A 225 -27.08 -0.39 -8.30
N ILE A 226 -26.44 -1.46 -8.80
CA ILE A 226 -26.30 -2.72 -8.06
C ILE A 226 -25.37 -2.53 -6.85
N MET A 227 -24.26 -1.82 -6.99
CA MET A 227 -23.36 -1.51 -5.88
C MET A 227 -24.03 -0.65 -4.81
N ASP A 228 -24.73 0.43 -5.18
CA ASP A 228 -25.47 1.28 -4.23
C ASP A 228 -26.58 0.51 -3.49
N GLU A 229 -27.26 -0.44 -4.16
CA GLU A 229 -28.18 -1.36 -3.49
C GLU A 229 -27.48 -2.27 -2.46
N ILE A 230 -26.35 -2.87 -2.81
CA ILE A 230 -25.53 -3.71 -1.92
C ILE A 230 -25.05 -2.87 -0.72
N PHE A 231 -24.48 -1.70 -0.98
CA PHE A 231 -23.96 -0.81 0.06
C PHE A 231 -25.04 -0.45 1.07
N ARG A 232 -26.20 0.02 0.60
CA ARG A 232 -27.32 0.37 1.49
C ARG A 232 -27.87 -0.81 2.26
N GLN A 233 -28.24 -1.88 1.55
CA GLN A 233 -29.05 -2.96 2.14
C GLN A 233 -28.19 -4.01 2.84
N ASP A 234 -27.09 -4.42 2.21
CA ASP A 234 -26.26 -5.54 2.66
C ASP A 234 -25.04 -5.09 3.49
N LEU A 235 -24.61 -3.82 3.37
CA LEU A 235 -23.49 -3.25 4.13
C LEU A 235 -23.88 -2.13 5.12
N GLY A 236 -25.12 -1.64 5.12
CA GLY A 236 -25.60 -0.58 6.01
C GLY A 236 -25.09 0.83 5.69
N VAL A 237 -24.68 1.10 4.45
CA VAL A 237 -24.06 2.36 4.00
C VAL A 237 -24.92 3.00 2.89
N GLU A 238 -25.89 3.85 3.28
CA GLU A 238 -27.00 4.33 2.41
C GLU A 238 -26.64 4.85 1.00
N ASP A 239 -25.68 5.77 0.88
CA ASP A 239 -25.29 6.42 -0.39
C ASP A 239 -23.76 6.36 -0.58
N ALA A 240 -23.23 5.13 -0.63
CA ALA A 240 -21.80 4.87 -0.49
C ALA A 240 -20.88 5.53 -1.52
N LEU A 241 -21.35 5.71 -2.75
CA LEU A 241 -20.57 6.23 -3.88
C LEU A 241 -20.83 7.72 -4.16
N GLY A 242 -21.42 8.46 -3.20
CA GLY A 242 -21.73 9.89 -3.34
C GLY A 242 -20.50 10.82 -3.40
N GLU A 243 -20.66 11.96 -4.07
CA GLU A 243 -19.65 13.02 -4.22
C GLU A 243 -19.23 13.64 -2.88
N VAL A 244 -17.93 13.91 -2.69
CA VAL A 244 -17.40 14.57 -1.48
C VAL A 244 -17.82 16.03 -1.39
N SER A 245 -18.68 16.32 -0.43
CA SER A 245 -19.10 17.68 -0.09
C SER A 245 -17.97 18.50 0.54
N GLU A 246 -17.97 19.82 0.35
CA GLU A 246 -16.98 20.74 0.97
C GLU A 246 -16.92 20.58 2.50
N THR A 247 -18.07 20.34 3.14
CA THR A 247 -18.19 20.09 4.57
C THR A 247 -17.50 18.79 4.98
N ALA A 248 -17.74 17.69 4.25
CA ALA A 248 -17.09 16.42 4.57
C ALA A 248 -15.60 16.42 4.25
N GLU A 249 -15.15 17.10 3.19
CA GLU A 249 -13.71 17.27 2.94
C GLU A 249 -13.04 18.05 4.09
N ARG A 250 -13.70 19.12 4.56
CA ARG A 250 -13.26 19.94 5.70
C ARG A 250 -13.19 19.13 7.00
N ASP A 251 -14.25 18.40 7.35
CA ASP A 251 -14.31 17.61 8.58
C ASP A 251 -13.34 16.43 8.50
N TYR A 252 -13.20 15.80 7.34
CA TYR A 252 -12.20 14.77 7.10
C TYR A 252 -10.76 15.32 7.22
N LYS A 253 -10.45 16.52 6.72
CA LYS A 253 -9.15 17.19 6.92
C LYS A 253 -8.87 17.43 8.41
N ILE A 254 -9.85 17.87 9.17
CA ILE A 254 -9.74 18.08 10.61
C ILE A 254 -9.48 16.75 11.33
N ALA A 255 -10.25 15.71 11.02
CA ALA A 255 -10.07 14.36 11.57
C ALA A 255 -8.70 13.76 11.20
N ARG A 256 -8.26 13.93 9.95
CA ARG A 256 -6.94 13.53 9.43
C ARG A 256 -5.81 14.25 10.16
N TYR A 257 -5.91 15.55 10.40
CA TYR A 257 -4.91 16.33 11.15
C TYR A 257 -4.88 15.93 12.63
N LYS A 258 -6.05 15.77 13.28
CA LYS A 258 -6.18 15.23 14.65
C LYS A 258 -5.51 13.85 14.76
N TRP A 259 -5.80 12.94 13.83
CA TRP A 259 -5.22 11.60 13.77
C TRP A 259 -3.71 11.65 13.59
N GLN A 260 -3.20 12.43 12.64
CA GLN A 260 -1.76 12.51 12.33
C GLN A 260 -0.96 12.96 13.55
N TYR A 261 -1.37 14.07 14.17
CA TYR A 261 -0.65 14.70 15.27
C TYR A 261 -1.03 14.20 16.68
N LYS A 262 -1.91 13.19 16.78
CA LYS A 262 -2.46 12.65 18.04
C LYS A 262 -3.08 13.73 18.94
N LEU A 263 -3.95 14.55 18.35
CA LEU A 263 -4.61 15.65 19.03
C LEU A 263 -6.10 15.35 19.25
N ASP A 264 -6.55 15.39 20.50
CA ASP A 264 -7.98 15.26 20.83
C ASP A 264 -8.77 16.48 20.29
N GLU A 265 -8.21 17.68 20.46
CA GLU A 265 -8.74 18.94 19.95
C GLU A 265 -7.68 19.81 19.26
N LEU A 266 -8.13 20.66 18.34
CA LEU A 266 -7.27 21.58 17.57
C LEU A 266 -7.43 23.03 18.03
N SER A 267 -6.33 23.77 18.10
CA SER A 267 -6.36 25.23 18.23
C SER A 267 -6.86 25.90 16.92
N PRO A 268 -7.29 27.18 16.95
CA PRO A 268 -7.67 27.90 15.73
C PRO A 268 -6.59 27.90 14.64
N ASP A 269 -5.31 27.98 15.03
CA ASP A 269 -4.18 27.91 14.09
C ASP A 269 -4.01 26.50 13.49
N GLN A 270 -4.26 25.45 14.28
CA GLN A 270 -4.21 24.06 13.81
C GLN A 270 -5.40 23.73 12.90
N ILE A 271 -6.59 24.26 13.19
CA ILE A 271 -7.74 24.21 12.28
C ILE A 271 -7.38 24.91 10.96
N GLY A 272 -6.80 26.11 11.03
CA GLY A 272 -6.30 26.86 9.87
C GLY A 272 -5.07 26.27 9.15
N ARG A 273 -4.47 25.19 9.68
CA ARG A 273 -3.51 24.32 8.98
C ARG A 273 -4.23 23.12 8.34
N ALA A 274 -5.10 22.44 9.08
CA ALA A 274 -5.91 21.32 8.60
C ALA A 274 -6.73 21.70 7.36
N GLU A 275 -7.41 22.84 7.36
CA GLU A 275 -8.21 23.31 6.21
C GLU A 275 -7.38 23.50 4.91
N LYS A 276 -6.09 23.81 5.05
CA LYS A 276 -5.15 24.04 3.94
C LYS A 276 -4.48 22.77 3.42
N LEU A 277 -4.77 21.61 4.02
CA LEU A 277 -4.35 20.34 3.45
C LEU A 277 -4.90 20.20 2.03
N THR A 278 -4.05 19.78 1.10
CA THR A 278 -4.41 19.56 -0.31
C THR A 278 -4.39 18.08 -0.61
N ARG A 279 -5.33 17.58 -1.42
CA ARG A 279 -5.28 16.19 -1.91
C ARG A 279 -4.24 16.11 -3.03
N LYS A 280 -3.32 15.16 -2.94
CA LYS A 280 -2.28 14.91 -3.95
C LYS A 280 -2.15 13.41 -4.17
N GLU A 281 -1.97 12.98 -5.42
CA GLU A 281 -1.50 11.63 -5.71
C GLU A 281 -0.07 11.45 -5.18
N VAL A 282 0.17 10.37 -4.43
CA VAL A 282 1.47 10.09 -3.79
C VAL A 282 2.08 8.75 -4.18
N PHE A 283 1.33 7.97 -4.95
CA PHE A 283 1.66 6.66 -5.51
C PHE A 283 0.58 6.32 -6.57
N PRO A 284 0.88 5.63 -7.70
CA PRO A 284 -0.07 5.52 -8.81
C PRO A 284 -1.45 4.97 -8.44
N GLY A 285 -2.47 5.78 -8.74
CA GLY A 285 -3.87 5.59 -8.38
C GLY A 285 -4.17 5.82 -6.89
N TYR A 286 -3.30 6.44 -6.09
CA TYR A 286 -3.53 6.65 -4.66
C TYR A 286 -3.25 8.09 -4.22
N SER A 287 -4.29 8.76 -3.75
CA SER A 287 -4.23 10.14 -3.25
C SER A 287 -4.41 10.23 -1.74
N THR A 288 -3.71 11.18 -1.15
CA THR A 288 -3.86 11.51 0.27
C THR A 288 -3.75 13.01 0.49
N PHE A 289 -4.05 13.46 1.70
CA PHE A 289 -3.85 14.85 2.08
C PHE A 289 -2.40 15.13 2.45
N VAL A 290 -1.85 16.21 1.91
CA VAL A 290 -0.50 16.69 2.17
C VAL A 290 -0.52 18.09 2.80
N GLU A 291 0.38 18.30 3.77
CA GLU A 291 0.73 19.59 4.33
C GLU A 291 1.99 20.08 3.59
N SER A 292 1.79 20.67 2.41
CA SER A 292 2.86 21.08 1.49
C SER A 292 3.91 21.98 2.15
N GLY A 293 5.18 21.60 2.09
CA GLY A 293 6.30 22.30 2.72
C GLY A 293 6.51 21.98 4.21
N LYS A 294 5.77 21.02 4.79
CA LYS A 294 5.96 20.61 6.19
C LYS A 294 7.34 20.02 6.45
N HIS A 295 7.92 19.34 5.46
CA HIS A 295 9.27 18.79 5.52
C HIS A 295 10.33 19.85 5.84
N ASP A 296 10.19 21.10 5.38
CA ASP A 296 11.12 22.18 5.71
C ASP A 296 11.14 22.49 7.22
N GLU A 297 10.00 22.40 7.93
CA GLU A 297 9.98 22.54 9.40
C GLU A 297 10.86 21.46 10.07
N TYR A 298 10.79 20.22 9.57
CA TYR A 298 11.60 19.11 10.09
C TYR A 298 13.08 19.23 9.71
N LEU A 299 13.40 19.57 8.46
CA LEU A 299 14.79 19.74 8.01
C LEU A 299 15.48 20.92 8.70
N ALA A 300 14.78 22.05 8.89
CA ALA A 300 15.32 23.20 9.60
C ALA A 300 15.59 22.93 11.08
N LYS A 301 14.80 22.04 11.71
CA LYS A 301 14.93 21.70 13.14
C LYS A 301 15.86 20.53 13.43
N TYR A 302 15.83 19.48 12.61
CA TYR A 302 16.50 18.20 12.84
C TYR A 302 17.67 17.91 11.89
N GLY A 303 17.82 18.71 10.82
CA GLY A 303 18.97 18.70 9.91
C GLY A 303 18.58 18.43 8.45
N LYS A 304 19.19 19.18 7.54
CA LYS A 304 18.96 19.11 6.08
C LYS A 304 19.19 17.73 5.43
N ASP A 305 19.94 16.84 6.10
CA ASP A 305 20.35 15.53 5.60
C ASP A 305 19.48 14.37 6.13
N VAL A 306 18.44 14.69 6.89
CA VAL A 306 17.45 13.74 7.40
C VAL A 306 16.51 13.31 6.27
N ARG A 307 16.23 12.00 6.21
CA ARG A 307 15.41 11.34 5.19
C ARG A 307 14.57 10.23 5.79
N ALA A 308 13.47 9.86 5.14
CA ALA A 308 12.89 8.55 5.31
C ALA A 308 13.64 7.57 4.40
N VAL A 309 13.89 6.36 4.88
CA VAL A 309 14.58 5.32 4.10
C VAL A 309 13.85 3.99 4.15
N HIS A 310 13.89 3.25 3.04
CA HIS A 310 13.38 1.88 2.95
C HIS A 310 14.53 0.89 2.74
N MET A 311 14.53 -0.17 3.53
CA MET A 311 15.55 -1.22 3.54
C MET A 311 15.19 -2.29 2.50
N LEU A 312 16.03 -2.50 1.49
CA LEU A 312 15.79 -3.53 0.47
C LEU A 312 16.21 -4.91 1.00
N ASN A 313 15.36 -5.92 0.77
CA ASN A 313 15.62 -7.32 1.13
C ASN A 313 16.56 -8.04 0.12
N SER A 314 16.82 -7.43 -1.04
CA SER A 314 17.69 -7.94 -2.11
C SER A 314 17.97 -6.85 -3.14
N MET A 315 19.19 -6.83 -3.71
CA MET A 315 19.56 -6.05 -4.90
C MET A 315 19.62 -6.91 -6.18
N SER A 316 18.70 -7.87 -6.34
CA SER A 316 18.44 -8.36 -7.70
C SER A 316 18.08 -7.20 -8.62
N VAL A 317 18.62 -7.21 -9.85
CA VAL A 317 18.34 -6.21 -10.91
C VAL A 317 16.84 -5.95 -11.01
N ASP A 318 16.04 -7.01 -10.96
CA ASP A 318 14.58 -6.96 -11.03
C ASP A 318 13.93 -6.21 -9.84
N SER A 319 14.48 -6.35 -8.63
CA SER A 319 13.98 -5.62 -7.45
C SER A 319 14.30 -4.13 -7.54
N VAL A 320 15.53 -3.78 -7.95
CA VAL A 320 15.93 -2.39 -8.17
C VAL A 320 15.08 -1.76 -9.28
N TYR A 321 14.92 -2.49 -10.38
CA TYR A 321 14.12 -2.06 -11.52
C TYR A 321 12.65 -1.84 -11.14
N GLN A 322 12.02 -2.79 -10.43
CA GLN A 322 10.64 -2.66 -9.96
C GLN A 322 10.47 -1.43 -9.05
N VAL A 323 11.41 -1.18 -8.14
CA VAL A 323 11.36 0.01 -7.26
C VAL A 323 11.46 1.30 -8.07
N LEU A 324 12.33 1.35 -9.08
CA LEU A 324 12.52 2.54 -9.93
C LEU A 324 11.43 2.77 -10.98
N THR A 325 10.66 1.75 -11.37
CA THR A 325 9.55 1.91 -12.34
C THR A 325 8.17 1.97 -11.70
N THR A 326 7.97 1.35 -10.53
CA THR A 326 6.66 1.26 -9.86
C THR A 326 6.61 1.89 -8.48
N GLY A 327 7.76 2.26 -7.92
CA GLY A 327 7.87 2.78 -6.55
C GLY A 327 7.89 1.67 -5.51
N LEU A 328 7.65 2.05 -4.25
CA LEU A 328 7.48 1.10 -3.15
C LEU A 328 5.99 0.82 -2.94
N MET A 329 5.63 -0.44 -2.72
CA MET A 329 4.26 -0.88 -2.46
C MET A 329 4.18 -1.67 -1.15
N SER A 330 3.05 -1.54 -0.45
CA SER A 330 2.77 -2.32 0.75
C SER A 330 2.64 -3.83 0.45
N THR A 331 2.64 -4.67 1.48
CA THR A 331 2.40 -6.11 1.28
C THR A 331 1.00 -6.38 0.72
N THR A 332 -0.05 -5.73 1.25
CA THR A 332 -1.40 -5.87 0.68
C THR A 332 -1.48 -5.30 -0.73
N GLU A 333 -0.83 -4.18 -1.04
CA GLU A 333 -0.91 -3.56 -2.36
C GLU A 333 -0.21 -4.38 -3.47
N ARG A 334 0.98 -4.92 -3.20
CA ARG A 334 1.64 -5.84 -4.14
C ARG A 334 0.79 -7.07 -4.41
N PHE A 335 0.24 -7.66 -3.35
CA PHE A 335 -0.61 -8.84 -3.45
C PHE A 335 -1.93 -8.53 -4.19
N SER A 336 -2.51 -7.34 -3.93
CA SER A 336 -3.69 -6.76 -4.58
C SER A 336 -3.54 -6.71 -6.11
N ARG A 337 -2.38 -6.23 -6.59
CA ARG A 337 -2.06 -6.12 -8.02
C ARG A 337 -1.49 -7.39 -8.65
N GLY A 338 -1.38 -8.50 -7.89
CA GLY A 338 -0.95 -9.81 -8.39
C GLY A 338 0.55 -10.11 -8.29
N VAL A 339 1.31 -9.40 -7.44
CA VAL A 339 2.72 -9.69 -7.12
C VAL A 339 2.80 -10.27 -5.70
N VAL A 340 2.61 -11.57 -5.57
CA VAL A 340 2.47 -12.27 -4.27
C VAL A 340 3.82 -12.79 -3.79
N LYS A 341 4.80 -11.88 -3.71
CA LYS A 341 6.18 -12.15 -3.28
C LYS A 341 6.40 -11.67 -1.84
N ASN A 342 6.76 -12.57 -0.92
CA ASN A 342 7.00 -12.20 0.48
C ASN A 342 8.16 -11.20 0.62
N GLY A 343 7.96 -10.17 1.45
CA GLY A 343 9.04 -9.33 1.98
C GLY A 343 9.63 -9.93 3.26
N ILE A 344 10.41 -9.12 4.00
CA ILE A 344 11.10 -9.52 5.25
C ILE A 344 10.14 -10.19 6.26
N SER A 345 8.92 -9.65 6.40
CA SER A 345 8.00 -10.01 7.49
C SER A 345 6.53 -10.13 7.08
N SER A 346 6.20 -10.27 5.78
CA SER A 346 4.83 -10.12 5.22
C SER A 346 3.67 -10.78 6.02
N VAL A 347 3.85 -11.97 6.60
CA VAL A 347 2.82 -12.62 7.44
C VAL A 347 2.63 -11.91 8.79
N LEU A 348 3.71 -11.45 9.43
CA LEU A 348 3.63 -10.62 10.64
C LEU A 348 2.97 -9.28 10.33
N ASP A 349 3.30 -8.66 9.19
CA ASP A 349 2.73 -7.39 8.75
C ASP A 349 1.21 -7.54 8.52
N ILE A 350 0.77 -8.68 7.96
CA ILE A 350 -0.65 -9.00 7.73
C ILE A 350 -1.40 -9.21 9.05
N ASP A 351 -0.80 -9.97 9.98
CA ASP A 351 -1.42 -10.27 11.28
C ASP A 351 -1.42 -9.05 12.22
N SER A 352 -0.45 -8.14 12.12
CA SER A 352 -0.38 -6.89 12.89
C SER A 352 -1.23 -5.77 12.28
N GLY A 353 -1.44 -5.76 10.97
CA GLY A 353 -2.06 -4.68 10.20
C GLY A 353 -1.06 -3.69 9.59
N GLY A 354 0.25 -3.92 9.73
CA GLY A 354 1.28 -3.13 9.05
C GLY A 354 1.31 -3.33 7.53
N ALA A 355 0.76 -4.43 7.01
CA ALA A 355 0.81 -4.80 5.60
C ALA A 355 0.14 -3.80 4.64
N ASP A 356 -0.69 -2.88 5.14
CA ASP A 356 -1.29 -1.77 4.38
C ASP A 356 -0.33 -0.57 4.19
N ASN A 357 0.94 -0.71 4.55
CA ASN A 357 1.93 0.36 4.53
C ASN A 357 3.25 -0.08 3.89
N VAL A 358 3.98 0.90 3.34
CA VAL A 358 5.42 0.83 3.13
C VAL A 358 6.12 1.18 4.45
N PHE A 359 6.99 0.28 4.89
CA PHE A 359 7.82 0.46 6.08
C PHE A 359 9.04 1.32 5.76
N THR A 360 9.32 2.31 6.58
CA THR A 360 10.52 3.15 6.48
C THR A 360 11.17 3.38 7.86
N ARG A 361 12.35 4.02 7.86
CA ARG A 361 13.10 4.51 9.03
C ARG A 361 13.49 5.98 8.82
N ILE A 362 13.50 6.83 9.85
CA ILE A 362 14.06 8.19 9.78
C ILE A 362 15.56 8.10 10.08
N MET A 363 16.39 8.59 9.15
CA MET A 363 17.86 8.57 9.26
C MET A 363 18.52 9.82 8.67
N ASN A 364 19.57 10.32 9.33
CA ASN A 364 20.51 11.28 8.77
C ASN A 364 21.66 10.56 8.01
N ALA A 365 22.46 11.30 7.24
CA ALA A 365 23.55 10.71 6.45
C ALA A 365 24.59 9.94 7.28
N GLU A 366 24.89 10.37 8.52
CA GLU A 366 25.82 9.66 9.41
C GLU A 366 25.28 8.30 9.85
N GLN A 367 23.96 8.19 10.04
CA GLN A 367 23.29 6.92 10.35
C GLN A 367 23.21 6.01 9.12
N ARG A 368 22.88 6.57 7.93
CA ARG A 368 22.83 5.80 6.69
C ARG A 368 24.19 5.21 6.29
N SER A 369 25.28 5.95 6.49
CA SER A 369 26.65 5.47 6.26
C SER A 369 27.10 4.28 7.13
N LYS A 370 26.25 3.79 8.04
CA LYS A 370 26.48 2.65 8.93
C LYS A 370 25.54 1.47 8.65
N ILE A 371 24.67 1.58 7.64
CA ILE A 371 23.77 0.51 7.23
C ILE A 371 24.58 -0.52 6.42
N GLN A 372 24.53 -1.78 6.86
CA GLN A 372 25.05 -2.93 6.10
C GLN A 372 23.90 -3.59 5.35
N ASN A 373 23.34 -2.87 4.37
CA ASN A 373 22.18 -3.21 3.55
C ASN A 373 21.92 -2.08 2.54
N HIS A 374 21.32 -2.41 1.40
CA HIS A 374 20.99 -1.45 0.36
C HIS A 374 19.68 -0.73 0.67
N THR A 375 19.64 0.57 0.39
CA THR A 375 18.71 1.49 1.04
C THR A 375 18.14 2.48 0.02
N VAL A 376 16.81 2.45 -0.17
CA VAL A 376 16.11 3.48 -0.96
C VAL A 376 15.97 4.72 -0.08
N VAL A 377 16.56 5.83 -0.51
CA VAL A 377 16.46 7.13 0.17
C VAL A 377 15.29 7.90 -0.44
N LEU A 378 14.35 8.33 0.40
CA LEU A 378 13.16 9.05 -0.03
C LEU A 378 13.31 10.55 0.20
N LYS A 379 12.95 11.33 -0.83
CA LYS A 379 12.93 12.80 -0.83
C LYS A 379 12.16 13.34 0.38
N PRO A 380 12.63 14.42 1.03
CA PRO A 380 12.08 14.91 2.29
C PRO A 380 10.58 15.28 2.20
N GLU A 381 10.09 15.66 1.03
CA GLU A 381 8.66 15.90 0.72
C GLU A 381 7.75 14.71 1.09
N ILE A 382 8.30 13.51 1.29
CA ILE A 382 7.54 12.37 1.84
C ILE A 382 6.92 12.69 3.20
N PHE A 383 7.55 13.56 4.00
CA PHE A 383 7.06 13.99 5.30
C PHE A 383 5.91 15.01 5.25
N ASP A 384 5.58 15.55 4.06
CA ASP A 384 4.37 16.38 3.87
C ASP A 384 3.08 15.54 3.93
N ARG A 385 3.19 14.23 3.74
CA ARG A 385 2.04 13.30 3.81
C ARG A 385 1.42 13.27 5.20
N THR A 386 0.10 13.07 5.26
CA THR A 386 -0.66 12.92 6.52
C THR A 386 -1.25 11.51 6.73
N ASP A 387 -0.82 10.54 5.94
CA ASP A 387 -1.23 9.13 6.00
C ASP A 387 -0.17 8.19 6.59
N TRP A 388 0.69 8.71 7.49
CA TRP A 388 1.74 7.90 8.12
C TRP A 388 1.79 8.03 9.63
N TYR A 389 1.99 6.89 10.29
CA TYR A 389 2.16 6.79 11.74
C TYR A 389 3.52 6.18 12.07
N ALA A 390 3.99 6.39 13.30
CA ALA A 390 5.35 6.05 13.68
C ALA A 390 5.48 5.34 15.03
N TYR A 391 6.55 4.56 15.16
CA TYR A 391 7.00 3.92 16.38
C TYR A 391 8.51 4.13 16.52
N ASN A 392 9.05 4.20 17.75
CA ASN A 392 10.51 4.23 17.96
C ASN A 392 11.12 2.82 18.19
N VAL A 393 10.32 1.77 17.95
CA VAL A 393 10.66 0.35 18.13
C VAL A 393 9.92 -0.51 17.10
N ASP A 394 10.51 -1.64 16.71
CA ASP A 394 9.93 -2.63 15.80
C ASP A 394 8.54 -3.08 16.29
N SER A 395 7.53 -2.77 15.50
CA SER A 395 6.12 -2.90 15.85
C SER A 395 5.32 -3.64 14.77
N TYR A 396 5.98 -4.12 13.71
CA TYR A 396 5.36 -4.64 12.48
C TYR A 396 4.30 -3.68 11.92
N GLY A 397 4.47 -2.36 12.10
CA GLY A 397 3.45 -1.37 11.75
C GLY A 397 2.08 -1.58 12.39
N SER A 398 1.98 -2.28 13.54
CA SER A 398 0.71 -2.77 14.10
C SER A 398 -0.40 -1.72 14.21
N THR A 399 -1.64 -2.15 13.91
CA THR A 399 -2.88 -1.38 14.11
C THR A 399 -3.71 -1.91 15.28
N ASN A 400 -3.20 -2.86 16.07
CA ASN A 400 -3.87 -3.34 17.27
C ASN A 400 -3.98 -2.20 18.30
N GLU A 401 -5.17 -1.93 18.81
CA GLU A 401 -5.49 -0.75 19.62
C GLU A 401 -4.47 -0.45 20.74
N ALA A 402 -4.13 -1.47 21.56
CA ALA A 402 -3.19 -1.32 22.67
C ALA A 402 -1.75 -0.99 22.24
N HIS A 403 -1.36 -1.35 21.01
CA HIS A 403 -0.09 -0.93 20.40
C HIS A 403 -0.21 0.40 19.67
N PHE A 404 -1.30 0.61 18.94
CA PHE A 404 -1.56 1.81 18.13
C PHE A 404 -1.77 3.08 18.98
N ALA A 405 -2.33 2.95 20.18
CA ALA A 405 -2.34 4.03 21.18
C ALA A 405 -0.92 4.50 21.54
N GLY A 406 0.06 3.59 21.51
CA GLY A 406 1.48 3.82 21.74
C GLY A 406 2.26 4.37 20.54
N ARG A 407 1.63 4.60 19.38
CA ARG A 407 2.26 5.30 18.24
C ARG A 407 2.66 6.71 18.63
N LEU A 408 3.58 7.30 17.88
CA LEU A 408 4.08 8.65 18.10
C LEU A 408 3.48 9.64 17.09
N ALA A 409 3.27 10.88 17.52
CA ALA A 409 3.05 11.99 16.60
C ALA A 409 4.36 12.31 15.84
N PRO A 410 4.31 12.90 14.63
CA PRO A 410 5.49 13.22 13.82
C PRO A 410 6.60 13.95 14.60
N GLU A 411 6.24 14.98 15.35
CA GLU A 411 7.19 15.75 16.17
C GLU A 411 7.89 14.90 17.24
N GLU A 412 7.17 13.95 17.86
CA GLU A 412 7.73 13.07 18.89
C GLU A 412 8.72 12.05 18.29
N ILE A 413 8.43 11.50 17.11
CA ILE A 413 9.35 10.55 16.47
C ILE A 413 10.61 11.28 15.97
N PHE A 414 10.51 12.45 15.33
CA PHE A 414 11.69 13.24 14.98
C PHE A 414 12.51 13.61 16.22
N GLN A 415 11.87 14.05 17.31
CA GLN A 415 12.56 14.39 18.55
C GLN A 415 13.25 13.19 19.20
N ARG A 416 12.67 11.98 19.16
CA ARG A 416 13.30 10.76 19.71
C ARG A 416 14.43 10.23 18.82
N THR A 417 14.29 10.29 17.50
CA THR A 417 15.22 9.66 16.56
C THR A 417 16.39 10.58 16.19
N MET A 418 16.13 11.87 15.97
CA MET A 418 17.15 12.87 15.57
C MET A 418 17.59 13.77 16.74
N GLY A 419 16.75 13.97 17.76
CA GLY A 419 17.01 14.93 18.85
C GLY A 419 18.06 14.51 19.88
N ASP A 420 18.38 13.21 19.99
CA ASP A 420 19.57 12.71 20.69
C ASP A 420 20.16 11.49 19.94
N LEU A 421 21.10 11.78 19.03
CA LEU A 421 21.76 10.77 18.20
C LEU A 421 22.53 9.70 19.00
N LYS A 422 22.80 9.90 20.30
CA LYS A 422 23.44 8.89 21.17
C LYS A 422 22.51 7.73 21.54
N HIS A 423 21.20 7.97 21.49
CA HIS A 423 20.15 6.99 21.81
C HIS A 423 19.28 6.67 20.59
N TYR A 424 19.83 6.87 19.39
CA TYR A 424 19.20 6.51 18.13
C TYR A 424 18.79 5.03 18.09
N SER A 425 17.57 4.77 17.60
CA SER A 425 17.01 3.44 17.39
C SER A 425 16.93 3.14 15.89
N ALA A 426 17.61 2.09 15.43
CA ALA A 426 17.47 1.59 14.06
C ALA A 426 16.07 1.00 13.80
N ASP A 427 15.36 0.63 14.87
CA ASP A 427 14.02 0.04 14.84
C ASP A 427 12.91 1.12 14.79
N ASN A 428 13.24 2.37 14.42
CA ASN A 428 12.29 3.47 14.40
C ASN A 428 11.38 3.39 13.15
N GLU A 429 10.21 2.76 13.27
CA GLU A 429 9.30 2.54 12.14
C GLU A 429 8.48 3.78 11.77
N GLN A 430 8.35 4.06 10.47
CA GLN A 430 7.31 4.93 9.92
C GLN A 430 6.55 4.23 8.80
N MET A 431 5.23 4.36 8.84
CA MET A 431 4.29 3.50 8.12
C MET A 431 3.50 4.34 7.11
N PHE A 432 3.98 4.45 5.87
CA PHE A 432 3.29 5.21 4.81
C PHE A 432 2.27 4.33 4.11
N ARG A 433 0.97 4.70 4.13
CA ARG A 433 -0.10 3.84 3.57
C ARG A 433 0.04 3.59 2.07
N THR A 434 -0.39 2.40 1.65
CA THR A 434 -0.50 1.89 0.26
C THR A 434 0.84 1.74 -0.47
N GLY A 435 1.57 2.83 -0.65
CA GLY A 435 2.75 2.90 -1.49
C GLY A 435 3.45 4.27 -1.42
N VAL A 436 4.59 4.35 -2.10
CA VAL A 436 5.40 5.55 -2.28
C VAL A 436 5.80 5.59 -3.76
N GLY A 437 5.30 6.56 -4.51
CA GLY A 437 5.56 6.68 -5.95
C GLY A 437 7.03 6.95 -6.27
N VAL A 438 7.44 6.62 -7.50
CA VAL A 438 8.82 6.81 -8.02
C VAL A 438 9.33 8.24 -7.79
N ASP A 439 8.47 9.24 -7.93
CA ASP A 439 8.81 10.65 -7.73
C ASP A 439 9.35 10.98 -6.33
N TYR A 440 9.09 10.15 -5.32
CA TYR A 440 9.64 10.30 -3.98
C TYR A 440 11.02 9.65 -3.79
N ILE A 441 11.56 8.92 -4.77
CA ILE A 441 12.90 8.32 -4.69
C ILE A 441 13.94 9.41 -4.95
N GLU A 442 14.87 9.62 -4.01
CA GLU A 442 16.01 10.53 -4.13
C GLU A 442 17.24 9.79 -4.65
N ALA A 443 17.55 8.63 -4.06
CA ALA A 443 18.69 7.79 -4.41
C ALA A 443 18.46 6.34 -3.98
N ILE A 444 19.30 5.43 -4.47
CA ILE A 444 19.51 4.10 -3.88
C ILE A 444 20.97 4.06 -3.39
N GLU A 445 21.15 4.02 -2.06
CA GLU A 445 22.45 3.87 -1.42
C GLU A 445 22.80 2.37 -1.34
N VAL A 446 23.97 1.99 -1.88
CA VAL A 446 24.45 0.60 -1.98
C VAL A 446 25.57 0.35 -0.97
N ASP A 447 25.49 -0.79 -0.26
CA ASP A 447 26.54 -1.28 0.66
C ASP A 447 27.91 -1.28 -0.04
N GLU A 448 28.99 -0.99 0.70
CA GLU A 448 30.34 -0.89 0.17
C GLU A 448 30.89 -2.24 -0.32
N LEU A 449 30.34 -3.35 0.19
CA LEU A 449 30.73 -4.71 -0.17
C LEU A 449 30.28 -5.12 -1.57
N ASP A 450 29.18 -4.53 -2.07
CA ASP A 450 28.44 -4.97 -3.25
C ASP A 450 28.42 -3.88 -4.35
N ARG A 451 29.49 -3.08 -4.47
CA ARG A 451 29.61 -2.01 -5.49
C ARG A 451 30.32 -2.43 -6.77
N ASP A 452 30.95 -3.60 -6.77
CA ASP A 452 31.75 -4.13 -7.88
C ASP A 452 31.09 -5.34 -8.60
N GLU A 453 29.84 -5.70 -8.23
CA GLU A 453 28.98 -6.70 -8.90
C GLU A 453 27.75 -6.05 -9.58
#